data_AF-A0A2D4H850-F1
#
_entry.id   AF-A0A2D4H850-F1
#
_cell.length_a   1.000
_cell.length_b   1.000
_cell.length_c   1.000
_cell.angle_alpha   90.00
_cell.angle_beta   90.00
_cell.angle_gamma   90.00
#
_symmetry.space_group_name_H-M   'P 1'
#
loop_
_entity.id
_entity.type
_entity.pdbx_description
1 polymer ?
#
loop_
_entity_poly.entity_id
_entity_poly.type
_entity_poly.pdbx_seq_one_letter_code
_entity_poly.pdbx_strand_id
1 'polypeptide(L)'
;TLYRHQKAAFAITSRRGPTPKATKAQIGDLPASTSGNVTTELDEAQKPYIVQRRGAEFTLSTIAKHFGDKMAVGLPHLWDTMVGSLKNSIDINNFDRKLLLEKGDGPAQELVNSLQVFEITAASMDIRLHSLVLNFV
;
A
#
# COMPACT_ATOMS: atom_id res chain seq x y z
N THR A 1 3.93 49.73 23.05
CA THR A 1 2.96 48.62 23.06
C THR A 1 2.54 48.19 21.65
N LEU A 2 3.49 47.85 20.78
CA LEU A 2 3.25 47.18 19.48
C LEU A 2 4.36 46.14 19.27
N TYR A 3 5.57 46.56 19.63
CA TYR A 3 6.78 45.73 19.72
C TYR A 3 6.62 44.44 20.53
N ARG A 4 5.92 44.47 21.68
CA ARG A 4 5.68 43.26 22.49
C ARG A 4 4.74 42.26 21.81
N HIS A 5 3.73 42.76 21.09
CA HIS A 5 2.79 41.93 20.33
C HIS A 5 3.45 41.33 19.09
N GLN A 6 4.31 42.07 18.38
CA GLN A 6 5.10 41.53 17.26
C GLN A 6 6.06 40.43 17.71
N LYS A 7 6.77 40.62 18.83
CA LYS A 7 7.70 39.60 19.36
C LYS A 7 6.98 38.29 19.71
N ALA A 8 5.76 38.36 20.23
CA ALA A 8 4.94 37.17 20.50
C ALA A 8 4.45 36.49 19.21
N ALA A 9 4.03 37.26 18.20
CA ALA A 9 3.56 36.71 16.92
C ALA A 9 4.66 35.99 16.13
N PHE A 10 5.91 36.49 16.17
CA PHE A 10 7.06 35.82 15.55
C PHE A 10 7.40 34.48 16.22
N ALA A 11 7.31 34.40 17.55
CA ALA A 11 7.58 33.16 18.28
C ALA A 11 6.57 32.03 17.94
N ILE A 12 5.32 32.40 17.61
CA ILE A 12 4.23 31.46 17.33
C ILE A 12 4.25 30.96 15.88
N THR A 13 4.65 31.81 14.92
CA THR A 13 4.62 31.47 13.47
C THR A 13 5.93 30.87 12.95
N SER A 14 7.04 30.99 13.68
CA SER A 14 8.38 30.55 13.25
C SER A 14 8.53 29.02 13.03
N ARG A 15 7.57 28.17 13.43
CA ARG A 15 7.63 26.72 13.19
C ARG A 15 6.88 26.23 11.95
N ARG A 16 6.21 27.11 11.20
CA ARG A 16 5.71 26.81 9.86
C ARG A 16 5.95 28.02 8.96
N GLY A 17 7.20 28.18 8.56
CA GLY A 17 7.57 29.15 7.53
C GLY A 17 6.98 28.76 6.18
N PRO A 18 6.63 29.72 5.30
CA PRO A 18 6.35 29.45 3.90
C PRO A 18 7.64 28.97 3.22
N THR A 19 7.54 27.93 2.41
CA THR A 19 8.64 27.35 1.63
C THR A 19 9.33 28.42 0.77
N PRO A 20 10.63 28.72 0.96
CA PRO A 20 11.34 29.61 0.07
C PRO A 20 11.57 28.93 -1.28
N LYS A 21 11.23 29.63 -2.38
CA LYS A 21 11.64 29.23 -3.73
C LYS A 21 13.17 29.25 -3.81
N ALA A 22 13.79 28.15 -4.20
CA ALA A 22 15.24 28.05 -4.35
C ALA A 22 15.71 28.77 -5.63
N THR A 23 16.55 29.80 -5.44
CA THR A 23 17.31 30.49 -6.49
C THR A 23 18.64 29.75 -6.72
N LYS A 24 19.04 29.60 -7.99
CA LYS A 24 20.31 29.00 -8.46
C LYS A 24 21.57 29.69 -7.90
N ALA A 25 22.59 28.89 -7.57
CA ALA A 25 24.00 28.95 -8.06
C ALA A 25 25.12 28.79 -7.00
N GLN A 26 25.99 27.80 -7.29
CA GLN A 26 27.46 27.74 -7.22
C GLN A 26 28.27 27.66 -5.90
N ILE A 27 28.93 26.49 -5.75
CA ILE A 27 30.37 26.17 -5.48
C ILE A 27 30.99 26.64 -4.15
N GLY A 28 31.55 25.67 -3.39
CA GLY A 28 32.47 25.91 -2.27
C GLY A 28 32.91 24.63 -1.52
N ASP A 29 33.94 23.99 -2.07
CA ASP A 29 34.94 23.01 -1.56
C ASP A 29 34.99 22.42 -0.12
N LEU A 30 35.44 21.14 -0.13
CA LEU A 30 36.09 20.27 0.88
C LEU A 30 35.32 19.31 1.83
N PRO A 31 35.89 18.10 2.11
CA PRO A 31 35.14 16.88 2.44
C PRO A 31 35.32 16.42 3.89
N ALA A 32 34.26 15.90 4.52
CA ALA A 32 34.39 15.01 5.66
C ALA A 32 33.14 14.16 5.88
N SER A 33 33.39 12.88 6.16
CA SER A 33 32.45 11.84 6.60
C SER A 33 31.70 11.05 5.51
N THR A 34 32.47 10.15 4.88
CA THR A 34 32.02 8.75 4.80
C THR A 34 31.72 8.27 6.22
N SER A 35 30.44 8.17 6.57
CA SER A 35 29.83 7.13 7.40
C SER A 35 28.41 7.55 7.79
N GLY A 36 27.39 6.92 7.17
CA GLY A 36 26.11 6.77 7.85
C GLY A 36 24.80 7.01 7.08
N ASN A 37 24.80 7.48 5.83
CA ASN A 37 23.53 7.91 5.20
C ASN A 37 23.15 7.18 3.91
N VAL A 38 23.18 5.84 3.91
CA VAL A 38 22.49 5.06 2.87
C VAL A 38 20.98 4.92 3.17
N THR A 39 20.54 5.24 4.40
CA THR A 39 19.17 4.95 4.86
C THR A 39 18.20 6.13 4.72
N THR A 40 18.65 7.38 4.59
CA THR A 40 17.78 8.57 4.66
C THR A 40 17.08 8.93 3.35
N GLU A 41 17.60 8.51 2.20
CA GLU A 41 16.99 8.80 0.88
C GLU A 41 15.82 7.84 0.56
N LEU A 42 15.82 6.62 1.12
CA LEU A 42 14.77 5.62 0.88
C LEU A 42 13.46 5.96 1.62
N ASP A 43 13.55 6.66 2.75
CA ASP A 43 12.41 7.00 3.62
C ASP A 43 11.42 7.98 2.96
N GLU A 44 11.89 8.97 2.21
CA GLU A 44 11.03 9.96 1.57
C GLU A 44 10.20 9.37 0.40
N ALA A 45 10.78 8.44 -0.36
CA ALA A 45 10.13 7.82 -1.51
C ALA A 45 9.07 6.77 -1.13
N GLN A 46 9.19 6.14 0.05
CA GLN A 46 8.23 5.11 0.51
C GLN A 46 7.02 5.69 1.24
N LYS A 47 7.12 6.91 1.80
CA LYS A 47 6.00 7.61 2.45
C LYS A 47 4.70 7.62 1.63
N PRO A 48 4.68 8.00 0.33
CA PRO A 48 3.44 8.00 -0.45
C PRO A 48 2.86 6.59 -0.61
N TYR A 49 3.70 5.58 -0.79
CA TYR A 49 3.26 4.18 -0.92
C TYR A 49 2.55 3.68 0.34
N ILE A 50 3.10 3.95 1.53
CA ILE A 50 2.50 3.54 2.81
C ILE A 50 1.13 4.19 2.99
N VAL A 51 0.98 5.46 2.64
CA VAL A 51 -0.29 6.19 2.75
C VAL A 51 -1.33 5.61 1.78
N GLN A 52 -0.95 5.39 0.51
CA GLN A 52 -1.83 4.79 -0.49
C GLN A 52 -2.28 3.38 -0.08
N ARG A 53 -1.36 2.55 0.41
CA ARG A 53 -1.67 1.20 0.86
C ARG A 53 -2.68 1.21 2.00
N ARG A 54 -2.48 2.05 3.02
CA ARG A 54 -3.44 2.20 4.13
C ARG A 54 -4.82 2.68 3.65
N GLY A 55 -4.85 3.61 2.70
CA GLY A 55 -6.09 4.09 2.09
C GLY A 55 -6.83 3.00 1.33
N ALA A 56 -6.11 2.19 0.56
CA ALA A 56 -6.66 1.04 -0.16
C ALA A 56 -7.18 -0.04 0.81
N GLU A 57 -6.39 -0.41 1.82
CA GLU A 57 -6.76 -1.37 2.87
C GLU A 57 -8.07 -0.96 3.57
N PHE A 58 -8.16 0.31 3.99
CA PHE A 58 -9.36 0.85 4.62
C PHE A 58 -10.57 0.83 3.70
N THR A 59 -10.38 1.19 2.42
CA THR A 59 -11.45 1.20 1.41
C THR A 59 -11.96 -0.21 1.16
N LEU A 60 -11.07 -1.18 0.92
CA LEU A 60 -11.42 -2.58 0.69
C LEU A 60 -12.16 -3.17 1.89
N SER A 61 -11.67 -2.92 3.11
CA SER A 61 -12.33 -3.37 4.34
C SER A 61 -13.73 -2.78 4.50
N THR A 62 -13.90 -1.50 4.17
CA THR A 62 -15.20 -0.80 4.27
C THR A 62 -16.18 -1.34 3.23
N ILE A 63 -15.72 -1.55 2.00
CA ILE A 63 -16.51 -2.13 0.92
C ILE A 63 -16.93 -3.57 1.26
N ALA A 64 -16.01 -4.39 1.77
CA ALA A 64 -16.29 -5.76 2.20
C ALA A 64 -17.42 -5.81 3.25
N LYS A 65 -17.35 -4.94 4.26
CA LYS A 65 -18.39 -4.82 5.29
C LYS A 65 -19.72 -4.33 4.73
N HIS A 66 -19.68 -3.40 3.79
CA HIS A 66 -20.89 -2.83 3.19
C HIS A 66 -21.63 -3.83 2.32
N PHE A 67 -20.92 -4.57 1.47
CA PHE A 67 -21.51 -5.54 0.57
C PHE A 67 -21.81 -6.88 1.25
N GLY A 68 -21.09 -7.24 2.32
CA GLY A 68 -21.31 -8.46 3.07
C GLY A 68 -21.30 -9.69 2.15
N ASP A 69 -22.34 -10.52 2.23
CA ASP A 69 -22.53 -11.70 1.37
C ASP A 69 -22.71 -11.40 -0.12
N LYS A 70 -23.10 -10.18 -0.46
CA LYS A 70 -23.30 -9.78 -1.86
C LYS A 70 -22.00 -9.36 -2.53
N MET A 71 -20.86 -9.43 -1.85
CA MET A 71 -19.58 -8.99 -2.41
C MET A 71 -19.22 -9.76 -3.70
N ALA A 72 -19.42 -11.08 -3.73
CA ALA A 72 -19.11 -11.90 -4.91
C ALA A 72 -19.93 -11.53 -6.15
N VAL A 73 -21.18 -11.08 -5.96
CA VAL A 73 -22.11 -10.72 -7.05
C VAL A 73 -22.05 -9.22 -7.37
N GLY A 74 -21.94 -8.38 -6.35
CA GLY A 74 -21.95 -6.93 -6.45
C GLY A 74 -20.62 -6.33 -6.92
N LEU A 75 -19.51 -7.05 -6.73
CA LEU A 75 -18.17 -6.61 -7.10
C LEU A 75 -17.41 -7.72 -7.85
N PRO A 76 -17.87 -8.12 -9.04
CA PRO A 76 -17.31 -9.27 -9.77
C PRO A 76 -15.83 -9.11 -10.09
N HIS A 77 -15.36 -7.91 -10.42
CA HIS A 77 -13.94 -7.65 -10.68
C HIS A 77 -13.06 -7.79 -9.44
N LEU A 78 -13.53 -7.30 -8.29
CA LEU A 78 -12.82 -7.47 -7.03
C LEU A 78 -12.79 -8.95 -6.62
N TRP A 79 -13.92 -9.63 -6.78
CA TRP A 79 -14.01 -11.06 -6.52
C TRP A 79 -13.04 -11.87 -7.39
N ASP A 80 -13.03 -11.64 -8.69
CA ASP A 80 -12.11 -12.29 -9.62
C ASP A 80 -10.64 -11.95 -9.32
N THR A 81 -10.35 -10.71 -8.91
CA THR A 81 -8.99 -10.32 -8.47
C THR A 81 -8.55 -11.13 -7.25
N MET A 82 -9.46 -11.49 -6.34
CA MET A 82 -9.14 -12.26 -5.14
C MET A 82 -9.04 -13.76 -5.39
N VAL A 83 -10.01 -14.35 -6.09
CA VAL A 83 -10.14 -15.82 -6.22
C VAL A 83 -9.83 -16.35 -7.62
N GLY A 84 -9.71 -15.49 -8.62
CA GLY A 84 -9.49 -15.89 -10.01
C GLY A 84 -8.14 -16.56 -10.21
N SER A 85 -7.05 -15.96 -9.72
CA SER A 85 -5.72 -16.57 -9.81
C SER A 85 -5.61 -17.84 -8.96
N LEU A 86 -6.30 -17.91 -7.81
CA LEU A 86 -6.39 -19.11 -6.97
C LEU A 86 -7.03 -20.27 -7.75
N LYS A 87 -8.19 -20.03 -8.35
CA LYS A 87 -8.93 -21.01 -9.15
C LYS A 87 -8.15 -21.49 -10.38
N ASN A 88 -7.38 -20.59 -11.00
CA ASN A 88 -6.69 -20.88 -12.27
C ASN A 88 -5.27 -21.44 -12.06
N SER A 89 -4.63 -21.16 -10.92
CA SER A 89 -3.21 -21.47 -10.69
C SER A 89 -2.98 -22.51 -9.59
N ILE A 90 -3.95 -22.74 -8.70
CA ILE A 90 -3.84 -23.70 -7.61
C ILE A 90 -4.86 -24.82 -7.82
N ASP A 91 -4.40 -25.95 -8.37
CA ASP A 91 -5.08 -27.22 -8.17
C ASP A 91 -4.54 -27.83 -6.87
N ILE A 92 -5.33 -27.81 -5.80
CA ILE A 92 -4.86 -28.26 -4.46
C ILE A 92 -4.58 -29.75 -4.43
N ASN A 93 -5.22 -30.52 -5.32
CA ASN A 93 -4.97 -31.95 -5.45
C ASN A 93 -3.72 -32.25 -6.28
N ASN A 94 -3.24 -31.29 -7.07
CA ASN A 94 -2.12 -31.48 -7.99
C ASN A 94 -1.31 -30.18 -8.17
N PHE A 95 -0.91 -29.56 -7.06
CA PHE A 95 -0.17 -28.31 -7.10
C PHE A 95 1.24 -28.55 -7.65
N ASP A 96 1.40 -28.32 -8.94
CA ASP A 96 2.70 -28.48 -9.60
C ASP A 96 3.52 -27.20 -9.48
N ARG A 97 4.33 -27.14 -8.42
CA ARG A 97 5.33 -26.08 -8.20
C ARG A 97 6.24 -25.90 -9.42
N LYS A 98 6.56 -26.97 -10.15
CA LYS A 98 7.48 -26.93 -11.29
C LYS A 98 6.85 -26.21 -12.48
N LEU A 99 5.56 -26.46 -12.72
CA LEU A 99 4.78 -25.77 -13.76
C LEU A 99 4.63 -24.27 -13.45
N LEU A 100 4.47 -23.90 -12.18
CA LEU A 100 4.45 -22.50 -11.73
C LEU A 100 5.81 -21.81 -11.94
N LEU A 101 6.91 -22.50 -11.66
CA LEU A 101 8.27 -22.01 -11.93
C LEU A 101 8.54 -21.86 -13.44
N GLU A 102 8.03 -22.77 -14.26
CA GLU A 102 8.15 -22.71 -15.73
C GLU A 102 7.33 -21.57 -16.35
N LYS A 103 6.19 -21.21 -15.74
CA LYS A 103 5.36 -20.07 -16.14
C LYS A 103 5.98 -18.71 -15.83
N GLY A 104 7.03 -18.67 -15.03
CA GLY A 104 7.80 -17.47 -14.68
C GLY A 104 7.20 -16.61 -13.57
N ASP A 105 7.86 -15.49 -13.29
CA ASP A 105 7.54 -14.63 -12.13
C ASP A 105 6.20 -13.89 -12.26
N GLY A 106 5.70 -13.68 -13.47
CA GLY A 106 4.46 -12.94 -13.71
C GLY A 106 3.24 -13.59 -13.04
N PRO A 107 2.91 -14.86 -13.36
CA PRO A 107 1.81 -15.58 -12.73
C PRO A 107 1.99 -15.77 -11.21
N ALA A 108 3.24 -15.91 -10.74
CA ALA A 108 3.53 -15.98 -9.31
C ALA A 108 3.24 -14.64 -8.61
N GLN A 109 3.61 -13.52 -9.22
CA GLN A 109 3.32 -12.18 -8.70
C GLN A 109 1.81 -11.88 -8.72
N GLU A 110 1.11 -12.29 -9.77
CA GLU A 110 -0.36 -12.17 -9.85
C GLU A 110 -1.03 -12.93 -8.71
N LEU A 111 -0.58 -14.17 -8.44
CA LEU A 111 -1.06 -14.95 -7.31
C LEU A 111 -0.80 -14.26 -5.96
N VAL A 112 0.40 -13.71 -5.76
CA VAL A 112 0.72 -12.93 -4.55
C VAL A 112 -0.20 -11.72 -4.41
N ASN A 113 -0.43 -10.98 -5.50
CA ASN A 113 -1.30 -9.82 -5.49
C ASN A 113 -2.74 -10.21 -5.12
N SER A 114 -3.27 -11.29 -5.71
CA SER A 114 -4.60 -11.81 -5.37
C SER A 114 -4.71 -12.21 -3.92
N LEU A 115 -3.72 -12.92 -3.38
CA LEU A 115 -3.67 -13.33 -1.98
C LEU A 115 -3.63 -12.12 -1.03
N GLN A 116 -2.88 -11.07 -1.38
CA GLN A 116 -2.83 -9.83 -0.58
C GLN A 116 -4.19 -9.12 -0.53
N VAL A 117 -4.86 -9.00 -1.68
CA VAL A 117 -6.21 -8.41 -1.74
C VAL A 117 -7.20 -9.29 -0.98
N PHE A 118 -7.07 -10.61 -1.10
CA PHE A 118 -7.90 -11.59 -0.39
C PHE A 118 -7.73 -11.46 1.13
N GLU A 119 -6.50 -11.41 1.66
CA GLU A 119 -6.23 -11.28 3.10
C GLU A 119 -6.91 -10.04 3.71
N ILE A 120 -6.74 -8.89 3.06
CA ILE A 120 -7.33 -7.61 3.50
C ILE A 120 -8.85 -7.69 3.52
N THR A 121 -9.43 -8.25 2.46
CA THR A 121 -10.89 -8.26 2.26
C THR A 121 -11.55 -9.34 3.12
N ALA A 122 -10.89 -10.48 3.31
CA ALA A 122 -11.37 -11.62 4.10
C ALA A 122 -11.52 -11.28 5.58
N ALA A 123 -10.65 -10.46 6.14
CA ALA A 123 -10.78 -10.01 7.53
C ALA A 123 -12.07 -9.22 7.80
N SER A 124 -12.72 -8.70 6.76
CA SER A 124 -13.89 -7.83 6.85
C SER A 124 -15.13 -8.37 6.13
N MET A 125 -15.06 -9.58 5.55
CA MET A 125 -16.17 -10.17 4.80
C MET A 125 -17.18 -10.92 5.70
N ASP A 126 -18.38 -11.16 5.19
CA ASP A 126 -19.41 -11.94 5.87
C ASP A 126 -19.05 -13.42 5.91
N ILE A 127 -19.28 -14.10 7.04
CA ILE A 127 -18.97 -15.52 7.23
C ILE A 127 -19.65 -16.44 6.20
N ARG A 128 -20.78 -16.02 5.63
CA ARG A 128 -21.47 -16.77 4.57
C ARG A 128 -20.65 -16.87 3.28
N LEU A 129 -19.73 -15.93 3.04
CA LEU A 129 -18.80 -16.03 1.92
C LEU A 129 -17.64 -16.99 2.19
N HIS A 130 -17.36 -17.36 3.44
CA HIS A 130 -16.26 -18.28 3.74
C HIS A 130 -16.50 -19.66 3.10
N SER A 131 -17.74 -20.16 3.14
CA SER A 131 -18.11 -21.39 2.44
C SER A 131 -17.94 -21.28 0.93
N LEU A 132 -18.20 -20.10 0.35
CA LEU A 132 -18.00 -19.87 -1.08
C LEU A 132 -16.51 -19.87 -1.44
N VAL A 133 -15.65 -19.30 -0.61
CA VAL A 133 -14.20 -19.32 -0.79
C VAL A 133 -13.63 -20.73 -0.65
N LEU A 134 -14.07 -21.49 0.36
CA LEU A 134 -13.65 -22.88 0.57
C LEU A 134 -14.09 -23.82 -0.56
N ASN A 135 -15.05 -23.43 -1.40
CA ASN A 135 -15.36 -24.22 -2.60
C ASN A 135 -14.33 -24.03 -3.73
N PHE A 136 -13.51 -22.98 -3.65
CA PHE A 136 -12.44 -22.71 -4.62
C PHE A 136 -11.06 -23.17 -4.13
N VAL A 137 -10.96 -23.53 -2.85
CA VAL A 137 -9.74 -23.99 -2.16
C VAL A 137 -10.01 -25.40 -1.60
#